data_AF-A0A8J3DTM2-F1
#
_entry.id   AF-A0A8J3DTM2-F1
#
_cell.length_a   1.000
_cell.length_b   1.000
_cell.length_c   1.000
_cell.angle_alpha   90.00
_cell.angle_beta   90.00
_cell.angle_gamma   90.00
#
_symmetry.space_group_name_H-M   'P 1'
#
loop_
_entity.id
_entity.type
_entity.pdbx_description
1 polymer ?
#
loop_
_entity_poly.entity_id
_entity_poly.type
_entity_poly.pdbx_seq_one_letter_code
_entity_poly.pdbx_strand_id
1 'polypeptide(L)'
;MPGKSTQRLDEVLVARGLFASRSRASDAVKRRTVRVGDAVVTKAGQLIDPDATLCVDDPAQKYVSRAALKLIAGLDYFGIDVSGKSMLDLGASTGGFTQVVLERGAASVFAVDVGHGQLHPSIADDPRVTSLENKNARDLQAEDLGGAPIDLIVCDVSFISLTLALPRALDLAAAGARGVFLVKPQFEAGRDAIGKGGLLKDPEEGPRTAERLRAWLDSQLAWKALGLTPSPIEGGDGNKEWLLGAEKYL
;
A
#
# COMPACT_ATOMS: atom_id res chain seq x y z
N MET A 1 8.27 -39.62 27.76
CA MET A 1 8.81 -38.72 26.71
C MET A 1 8.58 -37.30 27.18
N PRO A 2 9.58 -36.40 27.14
CA PRO A 2 9.34 -35.00 27.48
C PRO A 2 8.23 -34.48 26.54
N GLY A 3 7.18 -33.91 27.12
CA GLY A 3 5.99 -33.49 26.36
C GLY A 3 6.41 -32.56 25.22
N LYS A 4 5.98 -32.84 23.99
CA LYS A 4 6.22 -31.97 22.84
C LYS A 4 5.78 -30.55 23.22
N SER A 5 6.75 -29.65 23.36
CA SER A 5 6.49 -28.25 23.64
C SER A 5 5.72 -27.68 22.46
N THR A 6 4.46 -27.33 22.67
CA THR A 6 3.65 -26.68 21.65
C THR A 6 3.93 -25.18 21.67
N GLN A 7 3.97 -24.58 20.48
CA GLN A 7 4.23 -23.14 20.31
C GLN A 7 3.09 -22.50 19.53
N ARG A 8 2.93 -21.18 19.68
CA ARG A 8 1.89 -20.46 18.95
C ARG A 8 2.23 -20.42 17.46
N LEU A 9 1.23 -20.64 16.62
CA LEU A 9 1.40 -20.64 15.17
C LEU A 9 2.06 -19.37 14.64
N ASP A 10 1.66 -18.18 15.11
CA ASP A 10 2.27 -16.91 14.72
C ASP A 10 3.78 -16.83 15.05
N GLU A 11 4.21 -17.40 16.16
CA GLU A 11 5.62 -17.48 16.55
C GLU A 11 6.38 -18.49 15.69
N VAL A 12 5.82 -19.67 15.45
CA VAL A 12 6.44 -20.70 14.59
C VAL A 12 6.61 -20.18 13.16
N LEU A 13 5.60 -19.49 12.62
CA LEU A 13 5.65 -18.88 11.29
C LEU A 13 6.81 -17.87 11.15
N VAL A 14 7.05 -17.05 12.17
CA VAL A 14 8.17 -16.10 12.17
C VAL A 14 9.50 -16.80 12.41
N ALA A 15 9.56 -17.74 13.36
CA ALA A 15 10.77 -18.48 13.69
C ALA A 15 11.30 -19.31 12.50
N ARG A 16 10.40 -19.81 11.65
CA ARG A 16 10.75 -20.50 10.38
C ARG A 16 11.01 -19.55 9.21
N GLY A 17 10.99 -18.23 9.42
CA GLY A 17 11.24 -17.23 8.38
C GLY A 17 10.13 -17.11 7.33
N LEU A 18 8.92 -17.65 7.59
CA LEU A 18 7.81 -17.59 6.64
C LEU A 18 7.14 -16.21 6.59
N PHE A 19 7.28 -15.41 7.65
CA PHE A 19 6.82 -14.04 7.74
C PHE A 19 7.80 -13.18 8.55
N ALA A 20 7.96 -11.91 8.17
CA ALA A 20 8.87 -10.97 8.81
C ALA A 20 8.46 -10.56 10.24
N SER A 21 7.17 -10.70 10.60
CA SER A 21 6.68 -10.34 11.93
C SER A 21 5.45 -11.14 12.34
N ARG A 22 5.21 -11.19 13.65
CA ARG A 22 4.01 -11.86 14.22
C ARG A 22 2.72 -11.22 13.73
N SER A 23 2.72 -9.91 13.50
CA SER A 23 1.57 -9.18 12.97
C SER A 23 1.24 -9.62 11.55
N ARG A 24 2.26 -9.79 10.68
CA ARG A 24 2.09 -10.33 9.32
C ARG A 24 1.61 -11.78 9.34
N ALA A 25 2.23 -12.62 10.17
CA ALA A 25 1.80 -14.01 10.36
C ALA A 25 0.35 -14.10 10.83
N SER A 26 -0.04 -13.29 11.82
CA SER A 26 -1.40 -13.25 12.35
C SER A 26 -2.42 -12.78 11.33
N ASP A 27 -2.08 -11.78 10.51
CA ASP A 27 -2.91 -11.32 9.40
C ASP A 27 -3.14 -12.43 8.36
N ALA A 28 -2.09 -13.14 7.96
CA ALA A 28 -2.19 -14.26 7.02
C ALA A 28 -3.09 -15.38 7.54
N VAL A 29 -2.98 -15.72 8.82
CA VAL A 29 -3.87 -16.71 9.48
C VAL A 29 -5.32 -16.24 9.49
N LYS A 30 -5.59 -14.97 9.84
CA LYS A 30 -6.95 -14.40 9.80
C LYS A 30 -7.57 -14.46 8.40
N ARG A 31 -6.75 -14.22 7.37
CA ARG A 31 -7.12 -14.33 5.95
C ARG A 31 -7.18 -15.77 5.44
N ARG A 32 -6.99 -16.78 6.32
CA ARG A 32 -7.12 -18.21 5.99
C ARG A 32 -6.11 -18.68 4.94
N THR A 33 -4.96 -18.01 4.85
CA THR A 33 -3.88 -18.32 3.90
C THR A 33 -2.83 -19.28 4.48
N VAL A 34 -3.03 -19.76 5.71
CA VAL A 34 -2.10 -20.65 6.39
C VAL A 34 -2.79 -21.98 6.75
N ARG A 35 -2.13 -23.09 6.40
CA ARG A 35 -2.52 -24.45 6.76
C ARG A 35 -1.47 -25.12 7.64
N VAL A 36 -1.94 -25.93 8.58
CA VAL A 36 -1.14 -26.86 9.39
C VAL A 36 -1.56 -28.28 9.02
N GLY A 37 -0.67 -29.02 8.35
CA GLY A 37 -1.08 -30.17 7.55
C GLY A 37 -2.11 -29.76 6.50
N ASP A 38 -3.24 -30.45 6.45
CA ASP A 38 -4.34 -30.16 5.50
C ASP A 38 -5.37 -29.16 6.04
N ALA A 39 -5.27 -28.77 7.32
CA ALA A 39 -6.27 -27.93 7.97
C ALA A 39 -5.93 -26.45 7.87
N VAL A 40 -6.86 -25.65 7.34
CA VAL A 40 -6.81 -24.18 7.38
C VAL A 40 -6.98 -23.70 8.82
N VAL A 41 -5.99 -22.98 9.33
CA VAL A 41 -6.03 -22.43 10.69
C VAL A 41 -6.59 -21.01 10.65
N THR A 42 -7.42 -20.68 11.63
CA THR A 42 -8.08 -19.36 11.76
C THR A 42 -7.63 -18.57 12.98
N LYS A 43 -6.88 -19.20 13.91
CA LYS A 43 -6.38 -18.59 15.14
C LYS A 43 -4.86 -18.56 15.15
N ALA A 44 -4.30 -17.36 15.06
CA ALA A 44 -2.85 -17.15 15.07
C ALA A 44 -2.17 -17.65 16.36
N GLY A 45 -2.87 -17.58 17.50
CA GLY A 45 -2.39 -18.09 18.79
C GLY A 45 -2.65 -19.57 19.02
N GLN A 46 -3.11 -20.33 18.01
CA GLN A 46 -3.28 -21.78 18.15
C GLN A 46 -1.93 -22.43 18.46
N LEU A 47 -1.90 -23.26 19.50
CA LEU A 47 -0.73 -24.05 19.86
C LEU A 47 -0.59 -25.21 18.87
N ILE A 48 0.57 -25.31 18.24
CA ILE A 48 0.92 -26.34 17.27
C ILE A 48 2.24 -27.00 17.64
N ASP A 49 2.48 -28.17 17.07
CA ASP A 49 3.80 -28.78 17.07
C ASP A 49 4.77 -27.87 16.27
N PRO A 50 5.90 -27.43 16.86
CA PRO A 50 6.91 -26.60 16.17
C PRO A 50 7.53 -27.25 14.94
N ASP A 51 7.34 -28.56 14.73
CA ASP A 51 7.77 -29.32 13.55
C ASP A 51 6.60 -29.68 12.61
N ALA A 52 5.38 -29.20 12.87
CA ALA A 52 4.23 -29.47 12.02
C ALA A 52 4.46 -29.00 10.57
N THR A 53 3.93 -29.74 9.60
CA THR A 53 3.96 -29.30 8.20
C THR A 53 3.13 -28.02 8.05
N LEU A 54 3.76 -26.96 7.55
CA LEU A 54 3.11 -25.67 7.31
C LEU A 54 3.04 -25.41 5.81
N CYS A 55 1.88 -24.97 5.35
CA CYS A 55 1.69 -24.49 3.98
C CYS A 55 1.13 -23.08 4.03
N VAL A 56 1.81 -22.16 3.34
CA VAL A 56 1.42 -20.75 3.25
C VAL A 56 1.06 -20.47 1.80
N ASP A 57 -0.16 -19.98 1.59
CA ASP A 57 -0.74 -19.61 0.31
C ASP A 57 -1.19 -18.15 0.38
N ASP A 58 -0.23 -17.27 0.70
CA ASP A 58 -0.46 -15.83 0.85
C ASP A 58 0.24 -15.07 -0.28
N PRO A 59 -0.49 -14.43 -1.20
CA PRO A 59 0.13 -13.64 -2.26
C PRO A 59 0.95 -12.45 -1.72
N ALA A 60 0.69 -12.01 -0.49
CA ALA A 60 1.45 -10.96 0.17
C ALA A 60 2.70 -11.47 0.92
N GLN A 61 2.96 -12.79 0.98
CA GLN A 61 3.95 -13.37 1.90
C GLN A 61 5.33 -12.73 1.77
N LYS A 62 5.81 -12.51 0.54
CA LYS A 62 7.13 -11.97 0.23
C LYS A 62 7.24 -10.45 0.40
N TYR A 63 6.13 -9.75 0.64
CA TYR A 63 6.13 -8.30 0.75
C TYR A 63 6.16 -7.84 2.20
N VAL A 64 6.90 -6.76 2.46
CA VAL A 64 6.97 -6.09 3.77
C VAL A 64 5.59 -5.61 4.24
N SER A 65 4.68 -5.34 3.30
CA SER A 65 3.29 -5.00 3.55
C SER A 65 2.36 -5.61 2.51
N ARG A 66 1.15 -6.00 2.96
CA ARG A 66 0.07 -6.45 2.05
C ARG A 66 -0.41 -5.35 1.11
N ALA A 67 -0.15 -4.08 1.42
CA ALA A 67 -0.47 -2.96 0.54
C ALA A 67 0.16 -3.15 -0.86
N ALA A 68 1.29 -3.85 -0.97
CA ALA A 68 1.89 -4.25 -2.25
C ALA A 68 0.87 -4.81 -3.26
N LEU A 69 -0.09 -5.63 -2.80
CA LEU A 69 -1.13 -6.20 -3.66
C LEU A 69 -1.99 -5.15 -4.35
N LYS A 70 -2.24 -4.01 -3.69
CA LYS A 70 -3.03 -2.90 -4.23
C LYS A 70 -2.29 -2.23 -5.39
N LEU A 71 -1.01 -1.91 -5.20
CA LEU A 71 -0.21 -1.28 -6.25
C LEU A 71 0.01 -2.23 -7.43
N ILE A 72 0.27 -3.51 -7.19
CA ILE A 72 0.36 -4.54 -8.24
C ILE A 72 -0.89 -4.51 -9.12
N ALA A 73 -2.07 -4.62 -8.50
CA ALA A 73 -3.33 -4.60 -9.24
C ALA A 73 -3.55 -3.28 -10.00
N GLY A 74 -3.17 -2.13 -9.42
CA GLY A 74 -3.27 -0.84 -10.08
C GLY A 74 -2.36 -0.72 -11.30
N LEU A 75 -1.07 -1.05 -11.15
CA LEU A 75 -0.10 -1.01 -12.24
C LEU A 75 -0.52 -1.95 -13.38
N ASP A 76 -0.94 -3.17 -13.06
CA ASP A 76 -1.34 -4.17 -14.05
C ASP A 76 -2.63 -3.77 -14.77
N TYR A 77 -3.63 -3.26 -14.04
CA TYR A 77 -4.91 -2.84 -14.61
C TYR A 77 -4.76 -1.63 -15.55
N PHE A 78 -3.94 -0.65 -15.18
CA PHE A 78 -3.72 0.56 -15.99
C PHE A 78 -2.60 0.43 -17.02
N GLY A 79 -1.90 -0.72 -17.07
CA GLY A 79 -0.80 -0.95 -18.01
C GLY A 79 0.39 -0.01 -17.79
N ILE A 80 0.70 0.33 -16.54
CA ILE A 80 1.76 1.28 -16.19
C ILE A 80 3.08 0.52 -16.01
N ASP A 81 4.01 0.74 -16.93
CA ASP A 81 5.40 0.32 -16.78
C ASP A 81 6.16 1.29 -15.86
N VAL A 82 6.94 0.72 -14.94
CA VAL A 82 7.75 1.43 -13.94
C VAL A 82 9.24 1.22 -14.15
N SER A 83 9.65 0.41 -15.14
CA SER A 83 11.04 0.11 -15.41
C SER A 83 11.83 1.38 -15.78
N GLY A 84 12.97 1.59 -15.12
CA GLY A 84 13.84 2.74 -15.34
C GLY A 84 13.27 4.08 -14.87
N LYS A 85 12.08 4.10 -14.24
CA LYS A 85 11.40 5.34 -13.83
C LYS A 85 11.81 5.83 -12.45
N SER A 86 11.76 7.14 -12.27
CA SER A 86 11.87 7.78 -10.96
C SER A 86 10.49 7.97 -10.35
N MET A 87 10.32 7.53 -9.11
CA MET A 87 9.01 7.46 -8.47
C MET A 87 8.94 8.29 -7.19
N LEU A 88 7.74 8.83 -6.93
CA LEU A 88 7.36 9.45 -5.67
C LEU A 88 6.28 8.59 -4.97
N ASP A 89 6.61 8.03 -3.81
CA ASP A 89 5.72 7.21 -2.97
C ASP A 89 5.20 8.04 -1.79
N LEU A 90 3.93 8.47 -1.86
CA LEU A 90 3.29 9.27 -0.82
C LEU A 90 2.59 8.37 0.20
N GLY A 91 3.08 8.38 1.44
CA GLY A 91 2.62 7.49 2.50
C GLY A 91 3.32 6.13 2.44
N ALA A 92 4.64 6.13 2.23
CA ALA A 92 5.42 4.92 2.01
C ALA A 92 5.31 3.91 3.17
N SER A 93 5.12 4.39 4.40
CA SER A 93 4.95 3.59 5.61
C SER A 93 6.04 2.51 5.73
N THR A 94 5.65 1.23 5.75
CA THR A 94 6.58 0.09 5.82
C THR A 94 7.33 -0.21 4.52
N GLY A 95 6.96 0.45 3.42
CA GLY A 95 7.63 0.34 2.11
C GLY A 95 7.00 -0.67 1.15
N GLY A 96 5.72 -1.03 1.32
CA GLY A 96 5.07 -2.03 0.46
C GLY A 96 4.95 -1.61 -1.01
N PHE A 97 4.58 -0.36 -1.27
CA PHE A 97 4.49 0.19 -2.63
C PHE A 97 5.89 0.39 -3.22
N THR A 98 6.80 0.99 -2.45
CA THR A 98 8.23 1.08 -2.78
C THR A 98 8.82 -0.28 -3.16
N GLN A 99 8.59 -1.35 -2.40
CA GLN A 99 9.10 -2.69 -2.73
C GLN A 99 8.60 -3.17 -4.10
N VAL A 100 7.32 -2.99 -4.41
CA VAL A 100 6.73 -3.43 -5.70
C VAL A 100 7.45 -2.79 -6.88
N VAL A 101 7.73 -1.49 -6.82
CA VAL A 101 8.35 -0.81 -7.96
C VAL A 101 9.84 -1.11 -8.08
N LEU A 102 10.53 -1.33 -6.95
CA LEU A 102 11.94 -1.73 -6.93
C LEU A 102 12.11 -3.12 -7.57
N GLU A 103 11.21 -4.06 -7.24
CA GLU A 103 11.15 -5.40 -7.86
C GLU A 103 10.80 -5.33 -9.35
N ARG A 104 10.03 -4.32 -9.78
CA ARG A 104 9.67 -4.07 -11.19
C ARG A 104 10.67 -3.17 -11.93
N GLY A 105 11.81 -2.83 -11.31
CA GLY A 105 12.93 -2.17 -11.98
C GLY A 105 12.87 -0.65 -12.02
N ALA A 106 12.16 0.00 -11.10
CA ALA A 106 12.28 1.46 -10.91
C ALA A 106 13.75 1.87 -10.68
N ALA A 107 14.13 3.02 -11.25
CA ALA A 107 15.48 3.55 -11.15
C ALA A 107 15.73 4.20 -9.79
N SER A 108 14.71 4.90 -9.26
CA SER A 108 14.76 5.56 -7.96
C SER A 108 13.37 5.70 -7.34
N VAL A 109 13.32 5.79 -6.01
CA VAL A 109 12.08 6.03 -5.26
C VAL A 109 12.32 7.06 -4.17
N PHE A 110 11.55 8.15 -4.18
CA PHE A 110 11.42 9.08 -3.07
C PHE A 110 10.25 8.61 -2.20
N ALA A 111 10.58 8.03 -1.04
CA ALA A 111 9.61 7.50 -0.10
C ALA A 111 9.25 8.57 0.93
N VAL A 112 8.08 9.19 0.79
CA VAL A 112 7.60 10.28 1.66
C VAL A 112 6.70 9.71 2.74
N ASP A 113 7.00 10.01 4.00
CA ASP A 113 6.11 9.71 5.12
C ASP A 113 6.15 10.80 6.19
N VAL A 114 5.02 11.00 6.87
CA VAL A 114 4.92 11.91 8.03
C VAL A 114 5.46 11.28 9.31
N GLY A 115 5.56 9.95 9.35
CA GLY A 115 6.21 9.21 10.43
C GLY A 115 7.72 9.23 10.34
N HIS A 116 8.35 8.49 11.26
CA HIS A 116 9.79 8.31 11.36
C HIS A 116 10.11 6.83 11.61
N GLY A 117 11.17 6.31 11.00
CA GLY A 117 11.65 4.94 11.15
C GLY A 117 10.62 3.88 10.74
N GLN A 118 9.77 4.19 9.76
CA GLN A 118 8.67 3.29 9.36
C GLN A 118 9.08 2.29 8.29
N LEU A 119 9.98 2.67 7.38
CA LEU A 119 10.43 1.80 6.30
C LEU A 119 11.08 0.54 6.88
N HIS A 120 10.75 -0.60 6.30
CA HIS A 120 11.45 -1.84 6.62
C HIS A 120 12.94 -1.71 6.24
N PRO A 121 13.89 -2.22 7.06
CA PRO A 121 15.33 -2.07 6.78
C PRO A 121 15.73 -2.50 5.38
N SER A 122 15.20 -3.61 4.87
CA SER A 122 15.48 -4.07 3.50
C SER A 122 15.06 -3.10 2.39
N ILE A 123 14.17 -2.15 2.69
CA ILE A 123 13.73 -1.10 1.77
C ILE A 123 14.52 0.17 2.01
N ALA A 124 14.72 0.55 3.28
CA ALA A 124 15.51 1.72 3.65
C ALA A 124 16.98 1.62 3.22
N ASP A 125 17.54 0.41 3.20
CA ASP A 125 18.93 0.13 2.83
C ASP A 125 19.14 -0.03 1.30
N ASP A 126 18.06 -0.01 0.49
CA ASP A 126 18.20 -0.09 -0.98
C ASP A 126 18.76 1.25 -1.51
N PRO A 127 19.87 1.26 -2.26
CA PRO A 127 20.52 2.50 -2.72
C PRO A 127 19.66 3.32 -3.69
N ARG A 128 18.58 2.75 -4.22
CA ARG A 128 17.62 3.45 -5.09
C ARG A 128 16.57 4.21 -4.29
N VAL A 129 16.49 4.02 -2.97
CA VAL A 129 15.48 4.64 -2.10
C VAL A 129 16.07 5.86 -1.40
N THR A 130 15.37 6.98 -1.52
CA THR A 130 15.60 8.18 -0.71
C THR A 130 14.41 8.33 0.23
N SER A 131 14.63 8.16 1.54
CA SER A 131 13.59 8.32 2.55
C SER A 131 13.44 9.79 2.94
N LEU A 132 12.23 10.32 2.80
CA LEU A 132 11.82 11.66 3.21
C LEU A 132 10.87 11.54 4.41
N GLU A 133 11.43 11.26 5.58
CA GLU A 133 10.69 11.11 6.84
C GLU A 133 10.31 12.45 7.47
N ASN A 134 9.30 12.44 8.35
CA ASN A 134 8.70 13.64 8.95
C ASN A 134 8.29 14.70 7.91
N LYS A 135 7.99 14.27 6.68
CA LYS A 135 7.67 15.16 5.56
C LYS A 135 6.19 15.01 5.22
N ASN A 136 5.47 16.13 5.28
CA ASN A 136 4.10 16.18 4.77
C ASN A 136 4.13 16.31 3.25
N ALA A 137 3.38 15.47 2.54
CA ALA A 137 3.24 15.55 1.08
C ALA A 137 2.76 16.93 0.59
N ARG A 138 1.99 17.65 1.43
CA ARG A 138 1.50 19.02 1.16
C ARG A 138 2.59 20.07 1.09
N ASP A 139 3.74 19.79 1.70
CA ASP A 139 4.86 20.70 1.86
C ASP A 139 6.04 20.30 0.97
N LEU A 140 5.85 19.31 0.09
CA LEU A 140 6.87 18.83 -0.84
C LEU A 140 7.26 19.93 -1.83
N GLN A 141 8.57 20.12 -2.01
CA GLN A 141 9.19 21.08 -2.92
C GLN A 141 10.13 20.34 -3.87
N ALA A 142 10.53 21.01 -4.97
CA ALA A 142 11.44 20.43 -5.96
C ALA A 142 12.83 20.12 -5.39
N GLU A 143 13.28 20.91 -4.42
CA GLU A 143 14.57 20.76 -3.75
C GLU A 143 14.64 19.47 -2.91
N ASP A 144 13.51 19.02 -2.35
CA ASP A 144 13.44 17.75 -1.61
C ASP A 144 13.74 16.54 -2.53
N LEU A 145 13.51 16.71 -3.84
CA LEU A 145 13.69 15.68 -4.86
C LEU A 145 15.01 15.85 -5.63
N GLY A 146 15.86 16.79 -5.23
CA GLY A 146 17.12 17.08 -5.91
C GLY A 146 16.97 17.52 -7.37
N GLY A 147 15.79 18.01 -7.76
CA GLY A 147 15.47 18.37 -9.15
C GLY A 147 15.26 17.18 -10.10
N ALA A 148 15.16 15.95 -9.60
CA ALA A 148 14.89 14.78 -10.43
C ALA A 148 13.47 14.85 -11.03
N PRO A 149 13.28 14.53 -12.33
CA PRO A 149 11.94 14.41 -12.90
C PRO A 149 11.21 13.23 -12.27
N ILE A 150 9.94 13.42 -11.90
CA ILE A 150 9.09 12.34 -11.36
C ILE A 150 8.22 11.78 -12.49
N ASP A 151 8.46 10.51 -12.84
CA ASP A 151 7.75 9.80 -13.91
C ASP A 151 6.55 9.00 -13.39
N LEU A 152 6.52 8.72 -12.09
CA LEU A 152 5.48 7.93 -11.44
C LEU A 152 5.15 8.48 -10.05
N ILE A 153 3.86 8.66 -9.76
CA ILE A 153 3.38 9.00 -8.41
C ILE A 153 2.46 7.90 -7.92
N VAL A 154 2.70 7.42 -6.72
CA VAL A 154 1.73 6.58 -6.01
C VAL A 154 1.36 7.22 -4.69
N CYS A 155 0.16 6.92 -4.20
CA CYS A 155 -0.33 7.51 -2.97
C CYS A 155 -1.20 6.52 -2.20
N ASP A 156 -0.75 6.12 -1.00
CA ASP A 156 -1.49 5.30 -0.01
C ASP A 156 -1.48 6.01 1.35
N VAL A 157 -2.05 7.22 1.40
CA VAL A 157 -2.15 8.01 2.64
C VAL A 157 -3.42 7.67 3.44
N SER A 158 -3.38 7.92 4.75
CA SER A 158 -4.53 7.75 5.64
C SER A 158 -4.80 9.04 6.40
N PHE A 159 -6.05 9.23 6.86
CA PHE A 159 -6.48 10.40 7.64
C PHE A 159 -6.39 11.76 6.92
N ILE A 160 -6.21 11.75 5.60
CA ILE A 160 -6.17 12.94 4.75
C ILE A 160 -6.84 12.63 3.40
N SER A 161 -7.52 13.63 2.83
CA SER A 161 -8.05 13.55 1.47
C SER A 161 -6.93 13.63 0.43
N LEU A 162 -7.05 12.85 -0.65
CA LEU A 162 -6.19 12.95 -1.82
C LEU A 162 -6.20 14.36 -2.43
N THR A 163 -7.32 15.07 -2.33
CA THR A 163 -7.44 16.47 -2.81
C THR A 163 -6.51 17.44 -2.09
N LEU A 164 -6.07 17.07 -0.88
CA LEU A 164 -5.10 17.82 -0.10
C LEU A 164 -3.68 17.25 -0.25
N ALA A 165 -3.53 15.93 -0.32
CA ALA A 165 -2.22 15.29 -0.33
C ALA A 165 -1.50 15.35 -1.70
N LEU A 166 -2.24 15.26 -2.81
CA LEU A 166 -1.67 15.13 -4.15
C LEU A 166 -1.21 16.43 -4.83
N PRO A 167 -1.81 17.63 -4.64
CA PRO A 167 -1.53 18.80 -5.49
C PRO A 167 -0.05 19.09 -5.73
N ARG A 168 0.78 19.10 -4.67
CA ARG A 168 2.22 19.35 -4.81
C ARG A 168 2.94 18.29 -5.64
N ALA A 169 2.60 17.02 -5.43
CA ALA A 169 3.19 15.94 -6.21
C ALA A 169 2.80 16.04 -7.68
N LEU A 170 1.53 16.35 -7.98
CA LEU A 170 1.03 16.54 -9.35
C LEU A 170 1.72 17.71 -10.07
N ASP A 171 2.00 18.79 -9.35
CA ASP A 171 2.75 19.95 -9.85
C ASP A 171 4.20 19.57 -10.22
N LEU A 172 4.87 18.80 -9.35
CA LEU A 172 6.27 18.38 -9.51
C LEU A 172 6.48 17.28 -10.55
N ALA A 173 5.41 16.61 -11.00
CA ALA A 173 5.50 15.52 -11.96
C ALA A 173 5.99 15.99 -13.34
N ALA A 174 6.79 15.16 -14.00
CA ALA A 174 7.21 15.39 -15.38
C ALA A 174 6.05 15.20 -16.37
N ALA A 175 6.18 15.79 -17.57
CA ALA A 175 5.31 15.50 -18.69
C ALA A 175 5.33 13.98 -19.00
N GLY A 176 4.18 13.37 -19.22
CA GLY A 176 4.06 11.92 -19.43
C GLY A 176 4.08 11.07 -18.15
N ALA A 177 4.18 11.70 -16.96
CA ALA A 177 4.13 10.99 -15.70
C ALA A 177 2.81 10.24 -15.54
N ARG A 178 2.88 9.07 -14.87
CA ARG A 178 1.70 8.25 -14.55
C ARG A 178 1.46 8.26 -13.05
N GLY A 179 0.28 7.84 -12.63
CA GLY A 179 0.02 7.63 -11.21
C GLY A 179 -1.00 6.56 -10.88
N VAL A 180 -0.88 6.03 -9.66
CA VAL A 180 -1.86 5.13 -9.04
C VAL A 180 -2.16 5.64 -7.65
N PHE A 181 -3.38 6.12 -7.43
CA PHE A 181 -3.79 6.73 -6.17
C PHE A 181 -4.85 5.85 -5.50
N LEU A 182 -4.63 5.55 -4.22
CA LEU A 182 -5.58 4.76 -3.45
C LEU A 182 -6.65 5.67 -2.85
N VAL A 183 -7.87 5.51 -3.36
CA VAL A 183 -9.07 6.15 -2.84
C VAL A 183 -9.59 5.37 -1.65
N LYS A 184 -9.63 6.03 -0.50
CA LYS A 184 -10.18 5.52 0.76
C LYS A 184 -11.39 6.35 1.15
N PRO A 185 -12.62 5.95 0.77
CA PRO A 185 -13.78 6.81 0.94
C PRO A 185 -14.02 7.26 2.38
N GLN A 186 -13.60 6.47 3.37
CA GLN A 186 -13.69 6.83 4.79
C GLN A 186 -12.89 8.10 5.17
N PHE A 187 -11.90 8.50 4.37
CA PHE A 187 -11.14 9.73 4.55
C PHE A 187 -11.59 10.88 3.64
N GLU A 188 -12.62 10.64 2.83
CA GLU A 188 -13.02 11.52 1.72
C GLU A 188 -14.50 11.92 1.78
N ALA A 189 -15.38 11.04 2.30
CA ALA A 189 -16.83 11.23 2.34
C ALA A 189 -17.32 12.21 3.44
N GLY A 190 -16.41 12.72 4.27
CA GLY A 190 -16.74 13.61 5.39
C GLY A 190 -17.30 12.87 6.61
N ARG A 191 -17.32 13.54 7.77
CA ARG A 191 -17.63 12.91 9.08
C ARG A 191 -19.04 12.31 9.15
N ASP A 192 -20.02 12.93 8.48
CA ASP A 192 -21.42 12.50 8.55
C ASP A 192 -21.67 11.17 7.85
N ALA A 193 -20.83 10.80 6.87
CA ALA A 193 -20.89 9.54 6.15
C ALA A 193 -20.28 8.36 6.94
N ILE A 194 -19.56 8.62 8.05
CA ILE A 194 -18.81 7.61 8.81
C ILE A 194 -19.61 7.12 10.02
N GLY A 195 -19.78 5.80 10.10
CA GLY A 195 -20.47 5.07 11.16
C GLY A 195 -19.54 4.51 12.23
N LYS A 196 -20.02 3.48 12.95
CA LYS A 196 -19.25 2.81 13.99
C LYS A 196 -18.01 2.14 13.41
N GLY A 197 -16.87 2.28 14.09
CA GLY A 197 -15.61 1.65 13.69
C GLY A 197 -14.91 2.29 12.51
N GLY A 198 -15.31 3.49 12.07
CA GLY A 198 -14.70 4.15 10.91
C GLY A 198 -15.20 3.65 9.55
N LEU A 199 -16.24 2.83 9.53
CA LEU A 199 -16.85 2.29 8.32
C LEU A 199 -17.86 3.28 7.72
N LEU A 200 -18.02 3.28 6.39
CA LEU A 200 -19.10 4.02 5.73
C LEU A 200 -20.48 3.53 6.23
N LYS A 201 -21.40 4.47 6.47
CA LYS A 201 -22.81 4.14 6.81
C LYS A 201 -23.56 3.61 5.59
N ASP A 202 -23.34 4.21 4.44
CA ASP A 202 -23.92 3.83 3.15
C ASP A 202 -22.81 3.26 2.25
N PRO A 203 -22.89 1.98 1.84
CA PRO A 203 -21.93 1.39 0.90
C PRO A 203 -21.83 2.11 -0.44
N GLU A 204 -22.90 2.76 -0.89
CA GLU A 204 -22.93 3.50 -2.16
C GLU A 204 -22.12 4.80 -2.11
N GLU A 205 -21.79 5.30 -0.91
CA GLU A 205 -20.87 6.43 -0.78
C GLU A 205 -19.46 6.09 -1.25
N GLY A 206 -19.07 4.81 -1.23
CA GLY A 206 -17.75 4.39 -1.71
C GLY A 206 -17.53 4.70 -3.20
N PRO A 207 -18.33 4.12 -4.10
CA PRO A 207 -18.29 4.41 -5.53
C PRO A 207 -18.49 5.90 -5.86
N ARG A 208 -19.45 6.58 -5.19
CA ARG A 208 -19.68 8.02 -5.40
C ARG A 208 -18.43 8.84 -5.07
N THR A 209 -17.76 8.50 -3.97
CA THR A 209 -16.55 9.19 -3.54
C THR A 209 -15.39 8.97 -4.51
N ALA A 210 -15.22 7.74 -5.01
CA ALA A 210 -14.24 7.43 -6.03
C ALA A 210 -14.48 8.24 -7.32
N GLU A 211 -15.73 8.35 -7.75
CA GLU A 211 -16.09 9.14 -8.93
C GLU A 211 -15.85 10.64 -8.73
N ARG A 212 -16.16 11.19 -7.55
CA ARG A 212 -15.84 12.60 -7.23
C ARG A 212 -14.34 12.87 -7.31
N LEU A 213 -13.50 11.95 -6.82
CA LEU A 213 -12.04 12.09 -6.90
C LEU A 213 -11.51 11.93 -8.31
N ARG A 214 -12.11 11.05 -9.12
CA ARG A 214 -11.82 10.96 -10.55
C ARG A 214 -12.08 12.29 -11.25
N ALA A 215 -13.24 12.92 -10.98
CA ALA A 215 -13.60 14.22 -11.55
C ALA A 215 -12.70 15.36 -11.05
N TRP A 216 -12.29 15.31 -9.77
CA TRP A 216 -11.31 16.26 -9.22
C TRP A 216 -9.94 16.11 -9.88
N LEU A 217 -9.49 14.88 -10.15
CA LEU A 217 -8.23 14.64 -10.85
C LEU A 217 -8.27 15.21 -12.29
N ASP A 218 -9.38 15.01 -13.00
CA ASP A 218 -9.59 15.56 -14.34
C ASP A 218 -9.62 17.10 -14.37
N SER A 219 -9.82 17.76 -13.21
CA SER A 219 -9.75 19.22 -13.11
C SER A 219 -8.35 19.75 -12.80
N GLN A 220 -7.39 18.87 -12.50
CA GLN A 220 -6.00 19.26 -12.26
C GLN A 220 -5.30 19.60 -13.58
N LEU A 221 -4.41 20.59 -13.55
CA LEU A 221 -3.72 21.06 -14.75
C LEU A 221 -2.91 19.93 -15.40
N ALA A 222 -3.17 19.69 -16.68
CA ALA A 222 -2.48 18.67 -17.49
C ALA A 222 -2.63 17.22 -17.02
N TRP A 223 -3.57 16.92 -16.12
CA TRP A 223 -3.83 15.56 -15.65
C TRP A 223 -5.13 15.01 -16.20
N LYS A 224 -5.16 13.70 -16.40
CA LYS A 224 -6.32 12.94 -16.83
C LYS A 224 -6.42 11.64 -16.04
N ALA A 225 -7.63 11.30 -15.61
CA ALA A 225 -7.92 9.99 -15.05
C ALA A 225 -7.93 8.91 -16.14
N LEU A 226 -7.22 7.81 -15.89
CA LEU A 226 -7.24 6.60 -16.73
C LEU A 226 -8.43 5.70 -16.40
N GLY A 227 -9.00 5.85 -15.21
CA GLY A 227 -10.18 5.13 -14.75
C GLY A 227 -10.10 4.75 -13.28
N LEU A 228 -11.12 4.03 -12.83
CA LEU A 228 -11.23 3.48 -11.48
C LEU A 228 -11.33 1.96 -11.55
N THR A 229 -10.72 1.28 -10.58
CA THR A 229 -10.92 -0.15 -10.34
C THR A 229 -10.96 -0.43 -8.84
N PRO A 230 -11.73 -1.41 -8.34
CA PRO A 230 -11.69 -1.77 -6.92
C PRO A 230 -10.29 -2.25 -6.49
N SER A 231 -9.88 -1.91 -5.27
CA SER A 231 -8.70 -2.52 -4.65
C SER A 231 -8.94 -4.02 -4.46
N PRO A 232 -7.94 -4.89 -4.71
CA PRO A 232 -8.07 -6.35 -4.56
C PRO A 232 -8.21 -6.78 -3.09
N ILE A 233 -7.89 -5.88 -2.15
CA ILE A 233 -8.01 -6.10 -0.72
C ILE A 233 -8.66 -4.90 -0.04
N GLU A 234 -9.40 -5.15 1.03
CA GLU A 234 -9.98 -4.11 1.88
C GLU A 234 -8.92 -3.45 2.78
N GLY A 235 -9.23 -2.23 3.23
CA GLY A 235 -8.49 -1.50 4.25
C GLY A 235 -8.34 -2.30 5.56
N GLY A 236 -7.43 -1.89 6.43
CA GLY A 236 -7.22 -2.58 7.72
C GLY A 236 -8.43 -2.52 8.66
N ASP A 237 -9.32 -1.56 8.41
CA ASP A 237 -10.59 -1.30 9.09
C ASP A 237 -11.78 -2.04 8.43
N GLY A 238 -11.57 -2.72 7.29
CA GLY A 238 -12.62 -3.40 6.52
C GLY A 238 -13.34 -2.50 5.51
N ASN A 239 -12.89 -1.26 5.30
CA ASN A 239 -13.45 -0.42 4.25
C ASN A 239 -13.01 -0.93 2.86
N LYS A 240 -13.95 -0.92 1.91
CA LYS A 240 -13.63 -1.06 0.48
C LYS A 240 -12.84 0.17 0.03
N GLU A 241 -11.88 -0.04 -0.85
CA GLU A 241 -11.01 0.99 -1.40
C GLU A 241 -10.97 0.87 -2.92
N TRP A 242 -10.60 1.95 -3.62
CA TRP A 242 -10.51 2.00 -5.08
C TRP A 242 -9.14 2.50 -5.51
N LEU A 243 -8.69 2.04 -6.67
CA LEU A 243 -7.47 2.48 -7.33
C LEU A 243 -7.85 3.43 -8.46
N LEU A 244 -7.30 4.64 -8.43
CA LEU A 244 -7.45 5.67 -9.45
C LEU A 244 -6.16 5.78 -10.27
N GLY A 245 -6.25 5.47 -11.56
CA GLY A 245 -5.13 5.61 -12.49
C GLY A 245 -5.08 7.02 -13.06
N ALA A 246 -3.89 7.55 -13.31
CA ALA A 246 -3.67 8.91 -13.75
C ALA A 246 -2.55 9.03 -14.80
N GLU A 247 -2.65 10.03 -15.66
CA GLU A 247 -1.60 10.44 -16.60
C GLU A 247 -1.51 11.95 -16.70
N LYS A 248 -0.28 12.47 -16.70
CA LYS A 248 0.02 13.85 -17.04
C LYS A 248 0.37 13.94 -18.53
N TYR A 249 -0.38 14.74 -19.30
CA TYR A 249 -0.25 14.80 -20.77
C TYR A 249 0.51 16.03 -21.30
N LEU A 250 0.95 16.94 -20.42
CA LEU A 250 1.81 18.09 -20.75
C LEU A 250 2.93 18.27 -19.74
#